data_AF-A0AAQ3MJ90-F1
#
_entry.id   AF-A0AAQ3MJ90-F1
#
_cell.length_a   1.000
_cell.length_b   1.000
_cell.length_c   1.000
_cell.angle_alpha   90.00
_cell.angle_beta   90.00
_cell.angle_gamma   90.00
#
_symmetry.space_group_name_H-M   'P 1'
#
loop_
_entity.id
_entity.type
_entity.pdbx_description
1 polymer ?
#
loop_
_entity_poly.entity_id
_entity_poly.type
_entity_poly.pdbx_seq_one_letter_code
_entity_poly.pdbx_strand_id
1 'polypeptide(L)'
;MEIPSASSKLHSQFKGNYVNLSMQKFSSHVVEKCLMHISESRSRIVQEMLSFPHFERFLPDPYANYVVQRALGVTKGSLHTSLVEAVRPHKILRTNPYCKRIFSRNLLNK
;
A
#
# COMPACT_ATOMS: atom_id res chain seq x y z
N MET A 1 -16.48 12.71 -10.91
CA MET A 1 -17.70 11.89 -10.97
C MET A 1 -17.49 10.73 -10.00
N GLU A 2 -17.83 10.94 -8.73
CA GLU A 2 -17.78 9.89 -7.70
C GLU A 2 -19.11 9.13 -7.80
N ILE A 3 -19.09 7.81 -7.99
CA ILE A 3 -20.29 6.96 -7.92
C ILE A 3 -20.31 6.31 -6.53
N PRO A 4 -21.04 6.86 -5.55
CA PRO A 4 -20.89 6.48 -4.13
C PRO A 4 -21.41 5.07 -3.81
N SER A 5 -22.31 4.54 -4.64
CA SER A 5 -22.99 3.24 -4.42
C SER A 5 -22.15 2.03 -4.85
N ALA A 6 -21.36 2.17 -5.92
CA ALA A 6 -20.50 1.08 -6.40
C ALA A 6 -19.23 0.95 -5.54
N SER A 7 -18.64 2.09 -5.15
CA SER A 7 -17.40 2.14 -4.38
C SER A 7 -17.52 1.51 -2.98
N SER A 8 -18.64 1.71 -2.30
CA SER A 8 -18.88 1.15 -0.96
C SER A 8 -19.10 -0.36 -0.95
N LYS A 9 -19.84 -0.91 -1.93
CA LYS A 9 -20.00 -2.37 -2.12
C LYS A 9 -18.70 -3.05 -2.50
N LEU A 10 -17.90 -2.41 -3.35
CA LEU A 10 -16.61 -2.96 -3.76
C LEU A 10 -15.60 -2.93 -2.61
N HIS A 11 -15.64 -1.89 -1.78
CA HIS A 11 -14.84 -1.78 -0.57
C HIS A 11 -15.09 -2.96 0.39
N SER A 12 -16.36 -3.26 0.69
CA SER A 12 -16.68 -4.36 1.59
C SER A 12 -16.23 -5.73 1.06
N GLN A 13 -16.23 -5.93 -0.26
CA GLN A 13 -15.74 -7.15 -0.90
C GLN A 13 -14.20 -7.28 -0.88
N PHE A 14 -13.47 -6.16 -0.90
CA PHE A 14 -12.00 -6.17 -0.90
C PHE A 14 -11.39 -6.20 0.50
N LYS A 15 -12.14 -5.82 1.52
CA LYS A 15 -11.69 -5.85 2.91
C LYS A 15 -11.20 -7.26 3.28
N GLY A 16 -9.96 -7.35 3.78
CA GLY A 16 -9.33 -8.63 4.15
C GLY A 16 -8.62 -9.33 2.99
N ASN A 17 -8.66 -8.75 1.79
CA ASN A 17 -7.98 -9.28 0.60
C ASN A 17 -7.05 -8.25 -0.07
N TYR A 18 -6.92 -7.03 0.46
CA TYR A 18 -6.08 -5.99 -0.13
C TYR A 18 -4.63 -6.42 -0.29
N VAL A 19 -4.08 -7.22 0.63
CA VAL A 19 -2.70 -7.74 0.49
C VAL A 19 -2.61 -8.65 -0.73
N ASN A 20 -3.51 -9.64 -0.86
CA ASN A 20 -3.54 -10.56 -1.99
C ASN A 20 -3.76 -9.84 -3.32
N LEU A 21 -4.70 -8.89 -3.35
CA LEU A 21 -5.00 -8.08 -4.54
C LEU A 21 -3.80 -7.21 -4.94
N SER A 22 -3.03 -6.70 -3.98
CA SER A 22 -1.84 -5.89 -4.25
C SER A 22 -0.72 -6.67 -4.94
N MET A 23 -0.65 -7.99 -4.73
CA MET A 23 0.35 -8.88 -5.37
C MET A 23 -0.11 -9.43 -6.73
N GLN A 24 -1.25 -8.98 -7.25
CA GLN A 24 -1.77 -9.39 -8.55
C GLN A 24 -1.60 -8.29 -9.59
N LYS A 25 -1.17 -8.67 -10.81
CA LYS A 25 -0.89 -7.74 -11.91
C LYS A 25 -1.99 -6.72 -12.18
N PHE A 26 -3.24 -7.16 -12.26
CA PHE A 26 -4.35 -6.29 -12.62
C PHE A 26 -5.05 -5.68 -11.40
N SER A 27 -5.20 -6.48 -10.33
CA SER A 27 -5.88 -6.05 -9.12
C SER A 27 -5.09 -4.99 -8.34
N SER A 28 -3.76 -5.00 -8.41
CA SER A 28 -2.89 -4.00 -7.77
C SER A 28 -3.22 -2.58 -8.23
N HIS A 29 -3.52 -2.38 -9.51
CA HIS A 29 -3.96 -1.09 -10.05
C HIS A 29 -5.28 -0.61 -9.44
N VAL A 30 -6.19 -1.54 -9.11
CA VAL A 30 -7.44 -1.20 -8.43
C VAL A 30 -7.13 -0.75 -7.00
N VAL A 31 -6.25 -1.46 -6.29
CA VAL A 31 -5.82 -1.07 -4.93
C VAL A 31 -5.14 0.31 -4.92
N GLU A 32 -4.28 0.60 -5.90
CA GLU A 32 -3.68 1.94 -6.07
C GLU A 32 -4.74 3.03 -6.26
N LYS A 33 -5.76 2.78 -7.10
CA LYS A 33 -6.87 3.73 -7.29
C LYS A 33 -7.68 3.90 -6.01
N CYS A 34 -7.94 2.84 -5.27
CA CYS A 34 -8.60 2.92 -3.96
C CYS A 34 -7.80 3.79 -2.98
N LEU A 35 -6.47 3.62 -2.90
CA LEU A 35 -5.58 4.45 -2.06
C LEU A 35 -5.67 5.94 -2.41
N MET A 36 -5.76 6.27 -3.70
CA MET A 36 -5.82 7.65 -4.18
C MET A 36 -7.20 8.29 -3.95
N HIS A 37 -8.26 7.62 -4.37
CA HIS A 37 -9.58 8.23 -4.54
C HIS A 37 -10.55 7.91 -3.41
N ILE A 38 -10.35 6.81 -2.68
CA ILE A 38 -11.30 6.37 -1.64
C ILE A 38 -10.65 6.53 -0.27
N SER A 39 -10.95 7.65 0.41
CA SER A 39 -10.43 7.98 1.74
C SER A 39 -10.66 6.86 2.76
N GLU A 40 -11.85 6.25 2.74
CA GLU A 40 -12.25 5.16 3.64
C GLU A 40 -11.48 3.86 3.39
N SER A 41 -11.01 3.61 2.16
CA SER A 41 -10.17 2.44 1.85
C SER A 41 -8.74 2.64 2.29
N ARG A 42 -8.23 3.87 2.28
CA ARG A 42 -6.82 4.15 2.54
C ARG A 42 -6.34 3.62 3.87
N SER A 43 -7.05 3.93 4.96
CA SER A 43 -6.68 3.44 6.29
C SER A 43 -6.74 1.93 6.37
N ARG A 44 -7.80 1.31 5.85
CA ARG A 44 -7.98 -0.14 5.87
C ARG A 44 -6.93 -0.90 5.06
N ILE A 45 -6.59 -0.41 3.87
CA ILE A 45 -5.53 -0.99 3.03
C ILE A 45 -4.20 -0.99 3.78
N VAL A 46 -3.82 0.14 4.37
CA VAL A 46 -2.57 0.27 5.12
C VAL A 46 -2.57 -0.62 6.37
N GLN A 47 -3.68 -0.66 7.11
CA GLN A 47 -3.79 -1.53 8.29
C GLN A 47 -3.66 -3.02 7.92
N GLU A 48 -4.26 -3.44 6.81
CA GLU A 48 -4.13 -4.82 6.33
C GLU A 48 -2.70 -5.15 5.90
N MET A 49 -2.02 -4.23 5.21
CA MET A 49 -0.59 -4.36 4.88
C MET A 49 0.27 -4.49 6.14
N LEU A 50 0.04 -3.65 7.14
CA LEU A 50 0.79 -3.68 8.41
C LEU A 50 0.52 -4.95 9.23
N SER A 51 -0.66 -5.56 9.04
CA SER A 51 -1.04 -6.81 9.70
C SER A 51 -0.52 -8.04 8.95
N PHE A 52 0.11 -7.87 7.78
CA PHE A 52 0.62 -8.99 7.00
C PHE A 52 1.87 -9.60 7.66
N PRO A 53 1.87 -10.88 8.05
CA PRO A 53 2.98 -11.49 8.79
C PRO A 53 4.34 -11.50 8.07
N HIS A 54 4.34 -11.37 6.74
CA HIS A 54 5.54 -11.39 5.90
C HIS A 54 5.70 -10.09 5.11
N PHE A 55 5.53 -8.95 5.77
CA PHE A 55 5.63 -7.63 5.14
C PHE A 55 6.93 -7.45 4.35
N GLU A 56 8.04 -8.07 4.78
CA GLU A 56 9.31 -8.08 4.06
C GLU A 56 9.25 -8.72 2.67
N ARG A 57 8.34 -9.69 2.45
CA ARG A 57 8.10 -10.32 1.15
C ARG A 57 7.16 -9.49 0.27
N PHE A 58 6.34 -8.66 0.89
CA PHE A 58 5.42 -7.75 0.20
C PHE A 58 6.15 -6.58 -0.47
N LEU A 59 7.20 -6.06 0.17
CA LEU A 59 7.99 -4.94 -0.35
C LEU A 59 8.64 -5.21 -1.73
N PRO A 60 9.32 -6.36 -1.98
CA PRO A 60 9.96 -6.65 -3.25
C PRO A 60 9.03 -7.31 -4.28
N ASP A 61 7.74 -7.52 -3.98
CA ASP A 61 6.81 -8.12 -4.92
C ASP A 61 6.70 -7.29 -6.21
N PRO A 62 6.68 -7.90 -7.41
CA PRO A 62 6.66 -7.19 -8.69
C PRO A 62 5.49 -6.22 -8.87
N TYR A 63 4.39 -6.37 -8.13
CA TYR A 63 3.20 -5.54 -8.22
C TYR A 63 2.95 -4.76 -6.92
N ALA A 64 3.07 -5.40 -5.76
CA ALA A 64 2.76 -4.76 -4.49
C ALA A 64 3.72 -3.64 -4.12
N ASN A 65 4.96 -3.65 -4.65
CA ASN A 65 5.91 -2.54 -4.48
C ASN A 65 5.31 -1.19 -4.92
N TYR A 66 4.49 -1.17 -5.97
CA TYR A 66 3.83 0.05 -6.45
C TYR A 66 2.73 0.51 -5.49
N VAL A 67 2.00 -0.45 -4.91
CA VAL A 67 0.96 -0.16 -3.91
C VAL A 67 1.59 0.40 -2.63
N VAL A 68 2.73 -0.12 -2.18
CA VAL A 68 3.48 0.42 -1.02
C VAL A 68 3.99 1.83 -1.31
N GLN A 69 4.58 2.07 -2.48
CA GLN A 69 5.01 3.42 -2.90
C GLN A 69 3.83 4.38 -2.92
N ARG A 70 2.68 3.94 -3.46
CA ARG A 70 1.46 4.73 -3.49
C ARG A 70 0.99 5.06 -2.08
N ALA A 71 0.93 4.07 -1.19
CA ALA A 71 0.52 4.24 0.19
C ALA A 71 1.41 5.25 0.92
N LEU A 72 2.74 5.12 0.81
CA LEU A 72 3.70 6.10 1.34
C LEU A 72 3.47 7.50 0.75
N GLY A 73 3.16 7.59 -0.55
CA GLY A 73 2.92 8.87 -1.23
C GLY A 73 1.63 9.59 -0.82
N VAL A 74 0.56 8.88 -0.50
CA VAL A 74 -0.78 9.47 -0.23
C VAL A 74 -1.15 9.53 1.24
N THR A 75 -0.52 8.74 2.10
CA THR A 75 -0.77 8.77 3.55
C THR A 75 -0.13 10.00 4.20
N LYS A 76 -0.69 10.40 5.35
CA LYS A 76 -0.23 11.51 6.20
C LYS A 76 -0.45 11.15 7.68
N GLY A 77 0.19 11.88 8.59
CA GLY A 77 -0.02 11.73 10.03
C GLY A 77 0.37 10.35 10.57
N SER A 78 -0.34 9.89 11.59
CA SER A 78 -0.03 8.63 12.29
C SER A 78 0.00 7.41 11.35
N LEU A 79 -0.90 7.35 10.37
CA LEU A 79 -0.96 6.25 9.40
C LEU A 79 0.30 6.20 8.53
N HIS A 80 0.84 7.35 8.13
CA HIS A 80 2.09 7.43 7.39
C HIS A 80 3.27 6.99 8.27
N THR A 81 3.32 7.49 9.50
CA THR A 81 4.35 7.11 10.48
C THR A 81 4.39 5.60 10.70
N SER A 82 3.24 4.95 10.93
CA SER A 82 3.18 3.49 11.09
C SER A 82 3.72 2.75 9.86
N LEU A 83 3.40 3.21 8.65
CA LEU A 83 3.90 2.61 7.42
C LEU A 83 5.42 2.78 7.27
N VAL A 84 5.95 3.95 7.60
CA VAL A 84 7.39 4.22 7.58
C VAL A 84 8.13 3.36 8.60
N GLU A 85 7.61 3.24 9.83
CA GLU A 85 8.22 2.40 10.86
C GLU A 85 8.21 0.91 10.49
N ALA A 86 7.19 0.44 9.77
CA ALA A 86 7.18 -0.92 9.25
C ALA A 86 8.20 -1.15 8.12
N VAL A 87 8.45 -0.15 7.27
CA VAL A 87 9.40 -0.26 6.15
C VAL A 87 10.86 -0.13 6.60
N ARG A 88 11.15 0.72 7.60
CA ARG A 88 12.53 1.06 8.04
C ARG A 88 13.42 -0.12 8.43
N PRO A 89 12.94 -1.18 9.12
CA PRO A 89 13.76 -2.34 9.44
C PRO A 89 14.30 -3.07 8.21
N HIS A 90 13.60 -2.98 7.07
CA HIS A 90 13.90 -3.73 5.86
C HIS A 90 14.85 -3.00 4.89
N LYS A 91 15.69 -2.07 5.38
CA LYS A 91 16.65 -1.29 4.56
C LYS A 91 17.56 -2.14 3.68
N ILE A 92 17.82 -3.40 4.06
CA ILE A 92 18.58 -4.36 3.24
C ILE A 92 17.97 -4.55 1.84
N LEU A 93 16.66 -4.37 1.70
CA LEU A 93 15.95 -4.49 0.42
C LEU A 93 16.18 -3.29 -0.49
N ARG A 94 16.86 -2.21 -0.07
CA ARG A 94 17.11 -1.02 -0.90
C ARG A 94 17.86 -1.34 -2.21
N THR A 95 18.64 -2.42 -2.24
CA THR A 95 19.35 -2.87 -3.44
C THR A 95 18.46 -3.64 -4.41
N ASN A 96 17.32 -4.19 -3.94
CA ASN A 96 16.36 -4.89 -4.78
C ASN A 96 15.74 -3.90 -5.80
N PRO A 97 15.68 -4.25 -7.10
CA PRO A 97 15.17 -3.37 -8.14
C PRO A 97 13.74 -2.88 -7.91
N TYR A 98 12.86 -3.70 -7.31
CA TYR A 98 11.47 -3.34 -7.00
C TYR A 98 11.35 -2.40 -5.79
N CYS A 99 12.31 -2.43 -4.87
CA CYS A 99 12.28 -1.65 -3.64
C CYS A 99 12.99 -0.29 -3.73
N LYS A 100 13.76 -0.03 -4.81
CA LYS A 100 14.57 1.20 -4.94
C LYS A 100 13.79 2.48 -4.65
N ARG A 101 12.55 2.58 -5.15
CA ARG A 101 11.69 3.74 -4.92
C ARG A 101 11.13 3.80 -3.50
N ILE A 102 10.74 2.67 -2.92
CA ILE A 102 10.22 2.59 -1.53
C ILE A 102 11.23 3.23 -0.56
N PHE A 103 12.52 2.94 -0.72
CA PHE A 103 13.58 3.46 0.14
C PHE A 103 14.16 4.81 -0.31
N SER A 104 13.51 5.52 -1.23
CA SER A 104 13.92 6.87 -1.62
C SER A 104 13.63 7.87 -0.49
N ARG A 105 14.54 8.83 -0.28
CA ARG A 105 14.42 9.84 0.80
C ARG A 105 13.08 10.60 0.76
N ASN A 106 12.51 10.81 -0.42
CA ASN A 106 11.28 11.57 -0.61
C ASN A 106 10.02 10.88 -0.05
N LEU A 107 10.03 9.55 0.05
CA LEU A 107 8.86 8.79 0.52
C LEU A 107 8.89 8.45 2.00
N LEU A 108 10.08 8.43 2.62
CA LEU A 108 10.25 8.04 4.02
C LEU A 108 10.37 9.22 5.00
N ASN A 109 10.57 10.44 4.48
CA ASN A 109 10.80 11.65 5.27
C ASN A 109 9.70 12.71 5.08
N LYS A 110 8.49 12.28 4.70
CA LYS A 110 7.35 13.15 4.46
C LYS A 110 6.61 13.46 5.77
#